data_AF-A0A9D7YG67-F1
#
_entry.id   AF-A0A9D7YG67-F1
#
_cell.length_a   1.000
_cell.length_b   1.000
_cell.length_c   1.000
_cell.angle_alpha   90.00
_cell.angle_beta   90.00
_cell.angle_gamma   90.00
#
_symmetry.space_group_name_H-M   'P 1'
#
loop_
_entity.id
_entity.type
_entity.pdbx_description
1 polymer ?
#
loop_
_entity_poly.entity_id
_entity_poly.type
_entity_poly.pdbx_seq_one_letter_code
_entity_poly.pdbx_strand_id
1 'polypeptide(L)'
;MSLSEVLGFISELKEKNHCKIVLISNNDMLKNQDNLNHKKFIRKDKDDKLVERFFQTQTNNQEIFNKYSEKIIDLELVYNPHLKDSISFLKQNYNNENFIDWSLLEKLFSLVTDKNKKFNIRLIKKVILKLSLFKEILLNEIIDIRIKNGIMISLFQGIVDDKKIKYTYFNVEHTMPHNTKGIFRDVIEKHYLKIDNFESTLRQFNNAIKTDTTNQALKDNINKTFERYLYDLQYDDKTFVDDFYNLLNSDGIDISKLIGLSNFEAYISNYLMKLDEINSEKYKNMFLNKAKLYIKNNLEHISSLDMLDRNGFNEILNDYGELNTFYEDKKKENIEKDITSEADIISILKKFKKDGRTISNEGRLANINIANHAKFMIENREYFKLTIDFMDRANGFAGDKPYKAFYDLTIETYKKLKVSDDNKYKFKIELLLEHLKVGFELKEDIIKHQHNCKAT
;
A
#
# COMPACT_ATOMS: atom_id res chain seq x y z
N MET A 1 -19.71 1.17 -50.64
CA MET A 1 -20.95 1.97 -50.60
C MET A 1 -20.64 3.32 -50.01
N SER A 2 -20.89 4.39 -50.74
CA SER A 2 -20.75 5.76 -50.24
C SER A 2 -21.93 6.11 -49.31
N LEU A 3 -21.73 7.05 -48.38
CA LEU A 3 -22.81 7.52 -47.49
C LEU A 3 -24.01 8.06 -48.29
N SER A 4 -23.74 8.70 -49.44
CA SER A 4 -24.77 9.20 -50.35
C SER A 4 -25.61 8.08 -50.98
N GLU A 5 -25.01 6.95 -51.33
CA GLU A 5 -25.74 5.79 -51.87
C GLU A 5 -26.68 5.20 -50.82
N VAL A 6 -26.20 5.05 -49.58
CA VAL A 6 -26.99 4.48 -48.49
C VAL A 6 -28.16 5.40 -48.12
N LEU A 7 -27.90 6.70 -47.94
CA LEU A 7 -28.96 7.66 -47.61
C LEU A 7 -29.95 7.85 -48.77
N GLY A 8 -29.47 7.88 -50.02
CA GLY A 8 -30.32 7.92 -51.20
C GLY A 8 -31.28 6.73 -51.27
N PHE A 9 -30.78 5.52 -51.03
CA PHE A 9 -31.59 4.32 -51.00
C PHE A 9 -32.65 4.34 -49.88
N ILE A 10 -32.29 4.81 -48.69
CA ILE A 10 -33.24 4.95 -47.57
C ILE A 10 -34.34 5.96 -47.91
N SER A 11 -34.00 7.10 -48.54
CA SER A 11 -34.96 8.10 -49.00
C SER A 11 -35.96 7.50 -50.00
N GLU A 12 -35.47 6.74 -50.98
CA GLU A 12 -36.31 6.10 -51.98
C GLU A 12 -37.24 5.05 -51.35
N LEU A 13 -36.73 4.25 -50.40
CA LEU A 13 -37.55 3.30 -49.66
C LEU A 13 -38.62 3.97 -48.80
N LYS A 14 -38.31 5.11 -48.20
CA LYS A 14 -39.28 5.90 -47.42
C LYS A 14 -40.42 6.38 -48.30
N GLU A 15 -40.09 6.96 -49.46
CA GLU A 15 -41.07 7.44 -50.43
C GLU A 15 -41.96 6.30 -50.93
N LYS A 16 -41.37 5.15 -51.29
CA LYS A 16 -42.12 3.99 -51.80
C LYS A 16 -43.04 3.34 -50.77
N ASN A 17 -42.64 3.30 -49.50
CA ASN A 17 -43.35 2.56 -48.45
C ASN A 17 -44.16 3.45 -47.50
N HIS A 18 -44.19 4.77 -47.71
CA HIS A 18 -44.88 5.75 -46.87
C HIS A 18 -44.62 5.60 -45.37
N CYS A 19 -43.40 5.20 -44.99
CA CYS A 19 -43.02 4.97 -43.60
C CYS A 19 -42.48 6.25 -42.95
N LYS A 20 -42.63 6.34 -41.63
CA LYS A 20 -41.94 7.35 -40.83
C LYS A 20 -40.61 6.79 -40.35
N ILE A 21 -39.54 7.57 -40.49
CA ILE A 21 -38.20 7.21 -40.04
C ILE A 21 -37.86 8.08 -38.83
N VAL A 22 -37.62 7.40 -37.72
CA VAL A 22 -37.05 8.01 -36.51
C VAL A 22 -35.55 7.78 -36.53
N LEU A 23 -34.76 8.85 -36.45
CA LEU A 23 -33.31 8.74 -36.30
C LEU A 23 -32.90 9.08 -34.87
N ILE A 24 -32.11 8.20 -34.28
CA ILE A 24 -31.42 8.44 -33.02
C ILE A 24 -29.98 8.79 -33.35
N SER A 25 -29.65 10.09 -33.34
CA SER A 25 -28.40 10.59 -33.89
C SER A 25 -27.31 10.87 -32.84
N ASN A 26 -26.06 10.62 -33.23
CA ASN A 26 -24.83 11.01 -32.52
C ASN A 26 -23.94 11.84 -33.48
N ASN A 27 -24.48 12.99 -33.92
CA ASN A 27 -23.94 13.85 -34.97
C ASN A 27 -22.47 14.28 -34.73
N ASP A 28 -21.99 14.29 -33.49
CA ASP A 28 -20.61 14.68 -33.16
C ASP A 28 -19.54 13.79 -33.81
N MET A 29 -19.85 12.54 -34.17
CA MET A 29 -18.84 11.64 -34.77
C MET A 29 -18.58 11.92 -36.25
N LEU A 30 -19.61 12.33 -37.02
CA LEU A 30 -19.48 12.64 -38.45
C LEU A 30 -18.61 13.89 -38.65
N LYS A 31 -18.89 14.95 -37.89
CA LYS A 31 -18.09 16.18 -37.88
C LYS A 31 -16.63 15.93 -37.51
N ASN A 32 -16.37 15.03 -36.56
CA ASN A 32 -15.01 14.68 -36.16
C ASN A 32 -14.26 13.88 -37.23
N GLN A 33 -14.94 13.01 -37.98
CA GLN A 33 -14.33 12.29 -39.10
C GLN A 33 -13.98 13.20 -40.27
N ASP A 34 -14.86 14.13 -40.63
CA ASP A 34 -14.58 15.11 -41.69
C ASP A 34 -13.38 15.99 -41.30
N ASN A 35 -13.30 16.42 -40.04
CA ASN A 35 -12.15 17.17 -39.51
C ASN A 35 -10.81 16.40 -39.58
N LEU A 36 -10.84 15.07 -39.40
CA LEU A 36 -9.63 14.22 -39.50
C LEU A 36 -9.15 14.04 -40.95
N ASN A 37 -10.03 14.26 -41.93
CA ASN A 37 -9.75 14.18 -43.36
C ASN A 37 -9.38 15.54 -43.98
N HIS A 38 -9.07 16.54 -43.16
CA HIS A 38 -8.57 17.84 -43.60
C HIS A 38 -7.08 17.76 -43.95
N LYS A 39 -6.75 17.87 -45.24
CA LYS A 39 -5.37 18.15 -45.66
C LYS A 39 -5.15 19.66 -45.63
N LYS A 40 -4.29 20.09 -44.70
CA LYS A 40 -3.90 21.49 -44.55
C LYS A 40 -2.72 21.82 -45.46
N PHE A 41 -2.89 22.80 -46.33
CA PHE A 41 -1.80 23.32 -47.15
C PHE A 41 -1.26 24.59 -46.51
N ILE A 42 -0.07 24.46 -45.94
CA ILE A 42 0.61 25.53 -45.19
C ILE A 42 1.74 26.09 -46.06
N ARG A 43 1.81 27.41 -46.17
CA ARG A 43 2.95 28.10 -46.81
C ARG A 43 3.46 29.17 -45.85
N LYS A 44 4.78 29.43 -45.88
CA LYS A 44 5.34 30.57 -45.18
C LYS A 44 4.96 31.88 -45.90
N ASP A 45 4.52 32.87 -45.15
CA ASP A 45 4.28 34.23 -45.66
C ASP A 45 5.60 35.00 -45.84
N LYS A 46 5.50 36.30 -46.15
CA LYS A 46 6.67 37.16 -46.39
C LYS A 46 7.53 37.39 -45.14
N ASP A 47 7.02 37.10 -43.95
CA ASP A 47 7.70 37.22 -42.66
C ASP A 47 8.12 35.84 -42.11
N ASP A 48 8.18 34.83 -42.99
CA ASP A 48 8.54 33.44 -42.70
C ASP A 48 7.60 32.74 -41.68
N LYS A 49 6.41 33.30 -41.44
CA LYS A 49 5.37 32.70 -40.58
C LYS A 49 4.55 31.68 -41.36
N LEU A 50 4.29 30.53 -40.76
CA LEU A 50 3.43 29.50 -41.34
C LEU A 50 1.99 29.98 -41.35
N VAL A 51 1.46 30.28 -42.53
CA VAL A 51 0.07 30.71 -42.71
C VAL A 51 -0.69 29.63 -43.49
N GLU A 52 -1.81 29.18 -42.92
CA GLU A 52 -2.74 28.23 -43.54
C GLU A 52 -3.53 28.96 -44.64
N ARG A 53 -3.34 28.59 -45.92
CA ARG A 53 -3.99 29.29 -47.05
C ARG A 53 -5.36 28.72 -47.38
N PHE A 54 -5.50 27.40 -47.35
CA PHE A 54 -6.76 26.70 -47.55
C PHE A 54 -6.65 25.25 -47.03
N PHE A 55 -7.79 24.67 -46.69
CA PHE A 55 -7.91 23.25 -46.37
C PHE A 55 -8.70 22.55 -47.47
N GLN A 56 -8.34 21.30 -47.76
CA GLN A 56 -9.13 20.43 -48.62
C GLN A 56 -9.63 19.24 -47.78
N THR A 57 -10.94 19.13 -47.67
CA THR A 57 -11.62 18.06 -46.93
C THR A 57 -11.91 16.91 -47.89
N GLN A 58 -11.33 15.72 -47.66
CA GLN A 58 -11.46 14.59 -48.60
C GLN A 58 -12.83 13.90 -48.55
N THR A 59 -13.57 14.04 -47.45
CA THR A 59 -14.93 13.52 -47.28
C THR A 59 -15.82 14.59 -46.68
N ASN A 60 -17.01 14.80 -47.24
CA ASN A 60 -17.96 15.79 -46.75
C ASN A 60 -19.20 15.11 -46.16
N ASN A 61 -18.97 14.17 -45.25
CA ASN A 61 -20.02 13.26 -44.78
C ASN A 61 -21.10 14.00 -44.00
N GLN A 62 -20.76 15.06 -43.27
CA GLN A 62 -21.71 15.89 -42.55
C GLN A 62 -22.65 16.65 -43.49
N GLU A 63 -22.13 17.26 -44.57
CA GLU A 63 -22.96 17.98 -45.52
C GLU A 63 -23.85 17.02 -46.33
N ILE A 64 -23.30 15.86 -46.73
CA ILE A 64 -24.08 14.79 -47.37
C ILE A 64 -25.19 14.33 -46.43
N PHE A 65 -24.89 14.06 -45.16
CA PHE A 65 -25.89 13.67 -44.18
C PHE A 65 -26.98 14.74 -44.01
N ASN A 66 -26.61 16.01 -43.84
CA ASN A 66 -27.57 17.12 -43.70
C ASN A 66 -28.50 17.26 -44.91
N LYS A 67 -27.99 17.03 -46.12
CA LYS A 67 -28.79 17.11 -47.36
C LYS A 67 -29.88 16.05 -47.42
N TYR A 68 -29.60 14.86 -46.88
CA TYR A 68 -30.54 13.74 -46.90
C TYR A 68 -31.38 13.64 -45.62
N SER A 69 -30.91 14.18 -44.49
CA SER A 69 -31.60 14.13 -43.21
C SER A 69 -32.98 14.79 -43.27
N GLU A 70 -33.09 15.94 -43.94
CA GLU A 70 -34.37 16.65 -44.14
C GLU A 70 -35.41 15.82 -44.91
N LYS A 71 -34.95 14.98 -45.85
CA LYS A 71 -35.85 14.15 -46.68
C LYS A 71 -36.24 12.86 -45.98
N ILE A 72 -35.31 12.31 -45.20
CA ILE A 72 -35.42 10.97 -44.63
C ILE A 72 -36.04 11.03 -43.24
N ILE A 73 -35.68 11.98 -42.39
CA ILE A 73 -35.96 11.91 -40.95
C ILE A 73 -37.25 12.66 -40.63
N ASP A 74 -38.24 11.95 -40.09
CA ASP A 74 -39.49 12.57 -39.61
C ASP A 74 -39.40 13.00 -38.14
N LEU A 75 -38.51 12.35 -37.38
CA LEU A 75 -38.23 12.67 -35.99
C LEU A 75 -36.75 12.44 -35.71
N GLU A 76 -36.03 13.50 -35.36
CA GLU A 76 -34.64 13.43 -34.91
C GLU A 76 -34.62 13.44 -33.37
N LEU A 77 -34.04 12.39 -32.78
CA LEU A 77 -33.77 12.30 -31.35
C LEU A 77 -32.27 12.37 -31.14
N VAL A 78 -31.82 13.31 -30.31
CA VAL A 78 -30.41 13.43 -29.95
C VAL A 78 -30.07 12.38 -28.89
N TYR A 79 -29.17 11.45 -29.22
CA TYR A 79 -28.71 10.44 -28.27
C TYR A 79 -27.50 10.94 -27.48
N ASN A 80 -27.79 11.67 -26.40
CA ASN A 80 -26.76 12.10 -25.46
C ASN A 80 -27.26 11.97 -24.01
N PRO A 81 -27.52 10.74 -23.52
CA PRO A 81 -28.00 10.57 -22.15
C PRO A 81 -26.93 11.07 -21.19
N HIS A 82 -27.27 12.04 -20.35
CA HIS A 82 -26.36 12.47 -19.30
C HIS A 82 -26.13 11.30 -18.33
N LEU A 83 -24.97 11.25 -17.68
CA LEU A 83 -24.65 10.20 -16.72
C LEU A 83 -25.74 10.06 -15.64
N LYS A 84 -26.24 11.20 -15.15
CA LYS A 84 -27.31 11.27 -14.17
C LYS A 84 -28.60 10.60 -14.66
N ASP A 85 -28.95 10.79 -15.93
CA ASP A 85 -30.14 10.20 -16.54
C ASP A 85 -29.97 8.69 -16.72
N SER A 86 -28.77 8.26 -17.13
CA SER A 86 -28.42 6.85 -17.27
C SER A 86 -28.48 6.10 -15.92
N ILE A 87 -27.95 6.71 -14.86
CA ILE A 87 -28.02 6.12 -13.51
C ILE A 87 -29.46 6.10 -13.01
N SER A 88 -30.21 7.19 -13.18
CA SER A 88 -31.62 7.26 -12.76
C SER A 88 -32.46 6.17 -13.44
N PHE A 89 -32.28 5.98 -14.76
CA PHE A 89 -32.95 4.92 -15.52
C PHE A 89 -32.56 3.52 -15.03
N LEU A 90 -31.28 3.28 -14.76
CA LEU A 90 -30.82 1.98 -14.27
C LEU A 90 -31.29 1.71 -12.84
N LYS A 91 -31.27 2.72 -11.97
CA LYS A 91 -31.80 2.62 -10.62
C LYS A 91 -33.25 2.14 -10.64
N GLN A 92 -34.10 2.70 -11.49
CA GLN A 92 -35.49 2.23 -11.66
C GLN A 92 -35.58 0.75 -12.08
N ASN A 93 -34.74 0.32 -13.04
CA ASN A 93 -34.75 -1.07 -13.54
C ASN A 93 -34.12 -2.08 -12.58
N TYR A 94 -33.25 -1.64 -11.69
CA TYR A 94 -32.57 -2.45 -10.68
C TYR A 94 -33.00 -2.06 -9.25
N ASN A 95 -34.20 -1.50 -9.10
CA ASN A 95 -34.71 -1.00 -7.80
C ASN A 95 -34.78 -2.09 -6.73
N ASN A 96 -34.88 -3.36 -7.14
CA ASN A 96 -34.93 -4.51 -6.24
C ASN A 96 -33.52 -4.95 -5.75
N GLU A 97 -32.44 -4.39 -6.30
CA GLU A 97 -31.07 -4.71 -5.91
C GLU A 97 -30.60 -3.78 -4.79
N ASN A 98 -31.15 -4.00 -3.60
CA ASN A 98 -30.84 -3.27 -2.36
C ASN A 98 -29.37 -3.41 -1.88
N PHE A 99 -28.58 -4.27 -2.51
CA PHE A 99 -27.15 -4.44 -2.21
C PHE A 99 -26.25 -3.36 -2.86
N ILE A 100 -26.80 -2.55 -3.77
CA ILE A 100 -26.07 -1.51 -4.49
C ILE A 100 -26.24 -0.17 -3.76
N ASP A 101 -25.14 0.40 -3.28
CA ASP A 101 -25.13 1.81 -2.85
C ASP A 101 -25.14 2.72 -4.09
N TRP A 102 -26.36 3.09 -4.51
CA TRP A 102 -26.57 3.99 -5.64
C TRP A 102 -25.95 5.37 -5.43
N SER A 103 -25.91 5.87 -4.19
CA SER A 103 -25.33 7.18 -3.89
C SER A 103 -23.82 7.16 -4.10
N LEU A 104 -23.14 6.11 -3.61
CA LEU A 104 -21.72 5.91 -3.84
C LEU A 104 -21.42 5.71 -5.34
N LEU A 105 -22.24 4.93 -6.04
CA LEU A 105 -22.07 4.69 -7.47
C LEU A 105 -22.21 5.98 -8.30
N GLU A 106 -23.21 6.81 -8.00
CA GLU A 106 -23.37 8.15 -8.59
C GLU A 106 -22.14 9.02 -8.37
N LYS A 107 -21.63 9.05 -7.13
CA LYS A 107 -20.41 9.78 -6.80
C LYS A 107 -19.19 9.26 -7.58
N LEU A 108 -19.01 7.94 -7.67
CA LEU A 108 -17.90 7.34 -8.41
C LEU A 108 -17.91 7.69 -9.89
N PHE A 109 -19.07 7.57 -10.55
CA PHE A 109 -19.17 7.95 -11.96
C PHE A 109 -19.01 9.46 -12.20
N SER A 110 -19.38 10.31 -11.23
CA SER A 110 -19.16 11.75 -11.34
C SER A 110 -17.68 12.15 -11.43
N LEU A 111 -16.79 11.30 -10.94
CA LEU A 111 -15.34 11.54 -10.91
C LEU A 111 -14.63 11.16 -12.21
N VAL A 112 -15.36 10.56 -13.16
CA VAL A 112 -14.78 10.16 -14.44
C VAL A 112 -14.80 11.34 -15.42
N THR A 113 -13.65 11.60 -16.05
CA THR A 113 -13.41 12.80 -16.87
C THR A 113 -14.37 12.98 -18.06
N ASP A 114 -14.69 14.25 -18.36
CA ASP A 114 -15.67 14.69 -19.38
C ASP A 114 -15.44 14.18 -20.79
N LYS A 115 -14.18 14.00 -21.22
CA LYS A 115 -13.87 13.40 -22.54
C LYS A 115 -14.40 11.97 -22.68
N ASN A 116 -14.73 11.33 -21.57
CA ASN A 116 -15.30 10.00 -21.50
C ASN A 116 -16.76 9.97 -21.02
N LYS A 117 -17.41 11.11 -20.72
CA LYS A 117 -18.83 11.21 -20.28
C LYS A 117 -19.84 10.54 -21.22
N LYS A 118 -19.42 10.11 -22.42
CA LYS A 118 -20.10 9.14 -23.30
C LYS A 118 -20.20 7.72 -22.68
N PHE A 119 -20.20 7.60 -21.35
CA PHE A 119 -20.35 6.34 -20.64
C PHE A 119 -21.75 5.80 -20.87
N ASN A 120 -21.88 5.07 -21.97
CA ASN A 120 -23.03 4.26 -22.28
C ASN A 120 -23.40 3.42 -21.06
N ILE A 121 -24.69 3.30 -20.83
CA ILE A 121 -25.38 2.35 -19.94
C ILE A 121 -24.64 1.00 -19.80
N ARG A 122 -23.95 0.53 -20.86
CA ARG A 122 -23.06 -0.64 -20.86
C ARG A 122 -22.02 -0.67 -19.74
N LEU A 123 -21.34 0.44 -19.44
CA LEU A 123 -20.31 0.47 -18.39
C LEU A 123 -20.94 0.36 -17.01
N ILE A 124 -22.01 1.12 -16.77
CA ILE A 124 -22.77 1.05 -15.51
C ILE A 124 -23.33 -0.36 -15.32
N LYS A 125 -23.91 -0.96 -16.37
CA LYS A 125 -24.34 -2.37 -16.36
C LYS A 125 -23.20 -3.33 -16.06
N LYS A 126 -22.00 -3.13 -16.63
CA LYS A 126 -20.84 -3.95 -16.33
C LYS A 126 -20.46 -3.87 -14.85
N VAL A 127 -20.50 -2.69 -14.23
CA VAL A 127 -20.26 -2.54 -12.79
C VAL A 127 -21.35 -3.27 -11.99
N ILE A 128 -22.62 -3.05 -12.29
CA ILE A 128 -23.76 -3.71 -11.62
C ILE A 128 -23.65 -5.25 -11.70
N LEU A 129 -23.37 -5.79 -12.88
CA LEU A 129 -23.22 -7.24 -13.10
C LEU A 129 -22.01 -7.85 -12.38
N LYS A 130 -20.98 -7.06 -12.09
CA LYS A 130 -19.83 -7.53 -11.31
C LYS A 130 -20.11 -7.42 -9.81
N LEU A 131 -20.84 -6.39 -9.39
CA LEU A 131 -21.31 -6.25 -8.02
C LEU A 131 -22.29 -7.35 -7.62
N SER A 132 -23.12 -7.84 -8.54
CA SER A 132 -24.04 -8.96 -8.25
C SER A 132 -23.32 -10.25 -7.87
N LEU A 133 -22.06 -10.43 -8.27
CA LEU A 133 -21.23 -11.56 -7.80
C LEU A 133 -20.92 -11.44 -6.31
N PHE A 134 -20.93 -10.25 -5.73
CA PHE A 134 -20.73 -9.99 -4.30
C PHE A 134 -22.04 -9.79 -3.54
N LYS A 135 -23.20 -10.10 -4.14
CA LYS A 135 -24.52 -9.83 -3.54
C LYS A 135 -24.63 -10.33 -2.10
N GLU A 136 -24.21 -11.57 -1.85
CA GLU A 136 -24.26 -12.18 -0.50
C GLU A 136 -23.44 -11.37 0.52
N ILE A 137 -22.25 -10.90 0.14
CA ILE A 137 -21.36 -10.11 1.00
C ILE A 137 -21.89 -8.69 1.21
N LEU A 138 -22.42 -8.07 0.16
CA LEU A 138 -22.93 -6.70 0.21
C LEU A 138 -24.25 -6.62 1.00
N LEU A 139 -25.05 -7.69 1.01
CA LEU A 139 -26.24 -7.81 1.86
C LEU A 139 -25.93 -8.21 3.30
N ASN A 140 -24.78 -8.80 3.57
CA ASN A 140 -24.44 -9.27 4.90
C ASN A 140 -24.32 -8.10 5.90
N GLU A 141 -25.22 -8.04 6.87
CA GLU A 141 -25.28 -6.99 7.90
C GLU A 141 -24.09 -7.02 8.87
N ILE A 142 -23.41 -8.16 8.98
CA ILE A 142 -22.24 -8.31 9.86
C ILE A 142 -21.05 -7.51 9.30
N ILE A 143 -20.97 -7.37 7.97
CA ILE A 143 -19.87 -6.70 7.28
C ILE A 143 -20.04 -5.18 7.34
N ASP A 144 -19.03 -4.48 7.85
CA ASP A 144 -19.01 -3.02 7.98
C ASP A 144 -19.19 -2.33 6.62
N ILE A 145 -19.95 -1.23 6.62
CA ILE A 145 -20.25 -0.45 5.43
C ILE A 145 -18.99 0.05 4.72
N ARG A 146 -17.91 0.34 5.45
CA ARG A 146 -16.61 0.72 4.88
C ARG A 146 -16.03 -0.38 3.99
N ILE A 147 -16.18 -1.64 4.39
CA ILE A 147 -15.75 -2.79 3.60
C ILE A 147 -16.61 -2.89 2.34
N LYS A 148 -17.95 -2.80 2.46
CA LYS A 148 -18.86 -2.85 1.32
C LYS A 148 -18.54 -1.76 0.30
N ASN A 149 -18.31 -0.54 0.78
CA ASN A 149 -17.89 0.59 -0.04
C ASN A 149 -16.51 0.33 -0.69
N GLY A 150 -15.57 -0.25 0.04
CA GLY A 150 -14.26 -0.66 -0.50
C GLY A 150 -14.37 -1.66 -1.66
N ILE A 151 -15.30 -2.64 -1.58
CA ILE A 151 -15.57 -3.61 -2.66
C ILE A 151 -16.09 -2.86 -3.89
N MET A 152 -17.09 -1.99 -3.69
CA MET A 152 -17.68 -1.20 -4.78
C MET A 152 -16.65 -0.34 -5.49
N ILE A 153 -15.79 0.34 -4.73
CA ILE A 153 -14.78 1.23 -5.28
C ILE A 153 -13.69 0.43 -6.01
N SER A 154 -13.20 -0.66 -5.43
CA SER A 154 -12.17 -1.51 -6.04
C SER A 154 -12.65 -2.12 -7.36
N LEU A 155 -13.89 -2.60 -7.41
CA LEU A 155 -14.49 -3.09 -8.66
C LEU A 155 -14.67 -1.98 -9.68
N PHE A 156 -15.15 -0.82 -9.24
CA PHE A 156 -15.31 0.34 -10.12
C PHE A 156 -13.97 0.73 -10.75
N GLN A 157 -12.92 0.91 -9.96
CA GLN A 157 -11.57 1.24 -10.42
C GLN A 157 -11.05 0.24 -11.44
N GLY A 158 -11.15 -1.05 -11.13
CA GLY A 158 -10.69 -2.10 -12.03
C GLY A 158 -11.51 -2.23 -13.33
N ILE A 159 -12.74 -1.72 -13.37
CA ILE A 159 -13.56 -1.68 -14.60
C ILE A 159 -13.34 -0.40 -15.41
N VAL A 160 -13.14 0.75 -14.75
CA VAL A 160 -13.07 2.07 -15.37
C VAL A 160 -11.64 2.43 -15.83
N ASP A 161 -10.63 1.69 -15.38
CA ASP A 161 -9.20 1.83 -15.67
C ASP A 161 -8.58 3.07 -14.96
N ASP A 162 -7.60 2.79 -14.08
CA ASP A 162 -7.05 3.65 -13.03
C ASP A 162 -6.56 5.03 -13.53
N LYS A 163 -6.18 5.16 -14.80
CA LYS A 163 -5.68 6.42 -15.38
C LYS A 163 -6.75 7.52 -15.54
N LYS A 164 -8.02 7.24 -15.20
CA LYS A 164 -9.17 8.10 -15.56
C LYS A 164 -9.91 8.73 -14.37
N ILE A 165 -9.47 8.47 -13.14
CA ILE A 165 -10.08 8.97 -11.90
C ILE A 165 -9.09 9.94 -11.22
N LYS A 166 -9.54 11.15 -10.88
CA LYS A 166 -8.72 12.08 -10.07
C LYS A 166 -8.62 11.54 -8.64
N TYR A 167 -7.43 11.06 -8.26
CA TYR A 167 -7.13 10.30 -7.04
C TYR A 167 -7.34 11.03 -5.71
N THR A 168 -7.70 12.31 -5.69
CA THR A 168 -7.74 13.12 -4.46
C THR A 168 -8.86 12.75 -3.48
N TYR A 169 -9.79 11.86 -3.83
CA TYR A 169 -11.02 11.64 -3.05
C TYR A 169 -11.13 10.29 -2.32
N PHE A 170 -10.21 9.36 -2.54
CA PHE A 170 -10.37 7.99 -2.06
C PHE A 170 -9.12 7.49 -1.33
N ASN A 171 -9.06 7.72 -0.01
CA ASN A 171 -8.23 6.95 0.92
C ASN A 171 -8.72 5.49 1.05
N VAL A 172 -9.03 4.85 -0.09
CA VAL A 172 -9.61 3.50 -0.16
C VAL A 172 -8.54 2.43 -0.03
N GLU A 173 -7.28 2.76 -0.35
CA GLU A 173 -6.13 1.88 -0.14
C GLU A 173 -5.95 1.45 1.33
N HIS A 174 -6.57 2.14 2.29
CA HIS A 174 -6.53 1.78 3.71
C HIS A 174 -7.70 0.91 4.19
N THR A 175 -8.66 0.57 3.32
CA THR A 175 -9.89 -0.13 3.73
C THR A 175 -10.02 -1.55 3.19
N MET A 176 -9.03 -2.09 2.48
CA MET A 176 -9.07 -3.48 1.99
C MET A 176 -7.76 -4.21 2.26
N PRO A 177 -7.81 -5.49 2.68
CA PRO A 177 -6.60 -6.28 2.86
C PRO A 177 -5.81 -6.39 1.54
N HIS A 178 -4.48 -6.23 1.61
CA HIS A 178 -3.61 -6.27 0.42
C HIS A 178 -3.71 -7.56 -0.41
N ASN A 179 -4.13 -8.67 0.21
CA ASN A 179 -4.31 -9.97 -0.43
C ASN A 179 -5.59 -10.08 -1.30
N THR A 180 -6.47 -9.07 -1.31
CA THR A 180 -7.73 -9.12 -2.06
C THR A 180 -7.58 -8.80 -3.55
N LYS A 181 -6.43 -8.27 -3.99
CA LYS A 181 -6.16 -7.90 -5.40
C LYS A 181 -6.38 -9.06 -6.38
N GLY A 182 -5.99 -10.28 -6.01
CA GLY A 182 -6.18 -11.47 -6.85
C GLY A 182 -7.65 -11.80 -7.11
N ILE A 183 -8.51 -11.55 -6.12
CA ILE A 183 -9.94 -11.82 -6.17
C ILE A 183 -10.63 -10.81 -7.10
N PHE A 184 -10.31 -9.52 -6.96
CA PHE A 184 -10.86 -8.50 -7.85
C PHE A 184 -10.44 -8.73 -9.29
N ARG A 185 -9.19 -9.13 -9.54
CA ARG A 185 -8.72 -9.53 -10.87
C ARG A 185 -9.54 -10.69 -11.43
N ASP A 186 -9.73 -11.77 -10.67
CA ASP A 186 -10.52 -12.92 -11.11
C ASP A 186 -11.99 -12.53 -11.38
N VAL A 187 -12.57 -11.65 -10.57
CA VAL A 187 -13.91 -11.13 -10.85
C VAL A 187 -13.93 -10.28 -12.12
N ILE A 188 -12.99 -9.35 -12.30
CA ILE A 188 -12.97 -8.43 -13.44
C ILE A 188 -12.68 -9.18 -14.75
N GLU A 189 -11.65 -10.01 -14.78
CA GLU A 189 -11.15 -10.69 -15.97
C GLU A 189 -11.86 -12.02 -16.24
N LYS A 190 -12.05 -12.84 -15.20
CA LYS A 190 -12.56 -14.22 -15.34
C LYS A 190 -14.03 -14.37 -14.99
N HIS A 191 -14.69 -13.30 -14.53
CA HIS A 191 -16.10 -13.31 -14.13
C HIS A 191 -16.42 -14.34 -13.04
N TYR A 192 -15.49 -14.57 -12.12
CA TYR A 192 -15.57 -15.65 -11.13
C TYR A 192 -15.20 -15.17 -9.72
N LEU A 193 -15.91 -15.68 -8.70
CA LEU A 193 -15.68 -15.37 -7.29
C LEU A 193 -15.67 -16.66 -6.45
N LYS A 194 -14.63 -16.84 -5.62
CA LYS A 194 -14.62 -17.83 -4.53
C LYS A 194 -15.09 -17.18 -3.24
N ILE A 195 -16.36 -17.35 -2.89
CA ILE A 195 -17.00 -16.67 -1.77
C ILE A 195 -16.40 -17.06 -0.41
N ASP A 196 -16.21 -18.35 -0.13
CA ASP A 196 -15.86 -18.83 1.22
C ASP A 196 -14.54 -18.26 1.77
N ASN A 197 -13.47 -18.30 0.97
CA ASN A 197 -12.16 -17.76 1.37
C ASN A 197 -12.17 -16.24 1.49
N PHE A 198 -12.97 -15.58 0.66
CA PHE A 198 -13.06 -14.13 0.66
C PHE A 198 -13.86 -13.64 1.86
N GLU A 199 -14.99 -14.26 2.16
CA GLU A 199 -15.84 -13.90 3.29
C GLU A 199 -15.10 -14.05 4.63
N SER A 200 -14.36 -15.15 4.82
CA SER A 200 -13.53 -15.35 6.03
C SER A 200 -12.50 -14.22 6.20
N THR A 201 -11.83 -13.84 5.12
CA THR A 201 -10.88 -12.72 5.11
C THR A 201 -11.56 -11.40 5.46
N LEU A 202 -12.74 -11.14 4.89
CA LEU A 202 -13.51 -9.93 5.18
C LEU A 202 -14.00 -9.89 6.63
N ARG A 203 -14.38 -11.02 7.22
CA ARG A 203 -14.80 -11.09 8.63
C ARG A 203 -13.65 -10.78 9.59
N GLN A 204 -12.45 -11.29 9.32
CA GLN A 204 -11.26 -10.94 10.11
C GLN A 204 -10.97 -9.44 10.03
N PHE A 205 -11.04 -8.88 8.83
CA PHE A 205 -10.81 -7.46 8.61
C PHE A 205 -11.90 -6.59 9.24
N ASN A 206 -13.16 -7.03 9.21
CA ASN A 206 -14.28 -6.40 9.90
C ASN A 206 -14.05 -6.32 11.42
N ASN A 207 -13.54 -7.39 12.01
CA ASN A 207 -13.17 -7.39 13.42
C ASN A 207 -12.03 -6.42 13.70
N ALA A 208 -11.01 -6.35 12.83
CA ALA A 208 -9.94 -5.37 12.95
C ALA A 208 -10.47 -3.93 12.91
N ILE A 209 -11.34 -3.62 11.95
CA ILE A 209 -12.01 -2.31 11.83
C ILE A 209 -12.81 -1.95 13.10
N LYS A 210 -13.55 -2.92 13.66
CA LYS A 210 -14.31 -2.70 14.90
C LYS A 210 -13.36 -2.39 16.06
N THR A 211 -12.30 -3.17 16.21
CA THR A 211 -11.25 -2.93 17.20
C THR A 211 -10.61 -1.55 17.03
N ASP A 212 -10.27 -1.15 15.80
CA ASP A 212 -9.69 0.18 15.53
C ASP A 212 -10.67 1.31 15.83
N THR A 213 -11.96 1.12 15.55
CA THR A 213 -13.01 2.11 15.86
C THR A 213 -13.16 2.28 17.38
N THR A 214 -13.18 1.17 18.13
CA THR A 214 -13.21 1.18 19.59
C THR A 214 -11.95 1.82 20.18
N ASN A 215 -10.78 1.48 19.65
CA ASN A 215 -9.50 2.06 20.07
C ASN A 215 -9.47 3.57 19.79
N GLN A 216 -9.97 4.02 18.64
CA GLN A 216 -10.02 5.44 18.32
C GLN A 216 -10.98 6.19 19.25
N ALA A 217 -12.16 5.64 19.52
CA ALA A 217 -13.10 6.24 20.47
C ALA A 217 -12.49 6.36 21.88
N LEU A 218 -11.77 5.34 22.33
CA LEU A 218 -11.06 5.39 23.61
C LEU A 218 -9.94 6.44 23.61
N LYS A 219 -9.16 6.52 22.53
CA LYS A 219 -8.12 7.55 22.36
C LYS A 219 -8.71 8.96 22.44
N ASP A 220 -9.81 9.18 21.74
CA ASP A 220 -10.52 10.45 21.74
C ASP A 220 -11.06 10.77 23.14
N ASN A 221 -11.55 9.77 23.88
CA ASN A 221 -12.01 9.96 25.26
C ASN A 221 -10.86 10.29 26.21
N ILE A 222 -9.71 9.60 26.11
CA ILE A 222 -8.51 9.92 26.89
C ILE A 222 -8.10 11.37 26.63
N ASN A 223 -8.01 11.78 25.37
CA ASN A 223 -7.64 13.14 25.01
C ASN A 223 -8.66 14.16 25.51
N LYS A 224 -9.97 13.90 25.37
CA LYS A 224 -11.02 14.79 25.86
C LYS A 224 -10.99 14.94 27.39
N THR A 225 -10.83 13.85 28.12
CA THR A 225 -10.74 13.89 29.59
C THR A 225 -9.52 14.69 30.03
N PHE A 226 -8.38 14.49 29.37
CA PHE A 226 -7.17 15.24 29.63
C PHE A 226 -7.29 16.73 29.29
N GLU A 227 -7.81 17.07 28.11
CA GLU A 227 -8.05 18.47 27.69
C GLU A 227 -9.04 19.15 28.62
N ARG A 228 -10.10 18.45 29.05
CA ARG A 228 -11.05 18.98 30.00
C ARG A 228 -10.36 19.36 31.32
N TYR A 229 -9.49 18.51 31.84
CA TYR A 229 -8.73 18.84 33.05
C TYR A 229 -7.84 20.07 32.90
N LEU A 230 -7.25 20.27 31.72
CA LEU A 230 -6.41 21.45 31.46
C LEU A 230 -7.19 22.76 31.30
N TYR A 231 -8.44 22.70 30.81
CA TYR A 231 -9.15 23.90 30.34
C TYR A 231 -10.52 24.17 31.00
N ASP A 232 -11.09 23.19 31.73
CA ASP A 232 -12.34 23.33 32.48
C ASP A 232 -12.03 23.49 33.97
N LEU A 233 -12.02 24.73 34.45
CA LEU A 233 -11.73 25.06 35.85
C LEU A 233 -12.71 24.44 36.86
N GLN A 234 -13.85 23.92 36.40
CA GLN A 234 -14.81 23.23 37.27
C GLN A 234 -14.51 21.73 37.41
N TYR A 235 -13.59 21.19 36.62
CA TYR A 235 -13.24 19.77 36.64
C TYR A 235 -12.11 19.53 37.64
N ASP A 236 -12.48 19.14 38.86
CA ASP A 236 -11.56 19.01 39.99
C ASP A 236 -10.63 17.79 39.88
N ASP A 237 -9.50 17.86 40.57
CA ASP A 237 -8.44 16.85 40.58
C ASP A 237 -8.96 15.44 40.89
N LYS A 238 -9.87 15.32 41.86
CA LYS A 238 -10.39 14.02 42.28
C LYS A 238 -11.25 13.40 41.18
N THR A 239 -12.17 14.18 40.61
CA THR A 239 -13.02 13.72 39.51
C THR A 239 -12.16 13.36 38.29
N PHE A 240 -11.15 14.16 37.96
CA PHE A 240 -10.21 13.85 36.87
C PHE A 240 -9.44 12.55 37.12
N VAL A 241 -8.85 12.37 38.31
CA VAL A 241 -8.09 11.17 38.66
C VAL A 241 -8.95 9.91 38.52
N ASP A 242 -10.19 9.94 39.01
CA ASP A 242 -11.11 8.80 38.93
C ASP A 242 -11.47 8.47 37.47
N ASP A 243 -11.89 9.46 36.70
CA ASP A 243 -12.27 9.27 35.28
C ASP A 243 -11.08 8.81 34.44
N PHE A 244 -9.92 9.44 34.62
CA PHE A 244 -8.73 9.18 33.82
C PHE A 244 -8.10 7.82 34.18
N TYR A 245 -8.07 7.45 35.46
CA TYR A 245 -7.66 6.11 35.88
C TYR A 245 -8.54 5.03 35.24
N ASN A 246 -9.86 5.20 35.24
CA ASN A 246 -10.78 4.23 34.65
C ASN A 246 -10.56 4.06 33.14
N LEU A 247 -10.31 5.17 32.42
CA LEU A 247 -9.97 5.11 30.99
C LEU A 247 -8.66 4.34 30.75
N LEU A 248 -7.60 4.68 31.50
CA LEU A 248 -6.28 4.06 31.35
C LEU A 248 -6.25 2.60 31.84
N ASN A 249 -7.11 2.24 32.80
CA ASN A 249 -7.20 0.88 33.33
C ASN A 249 -8.19 -0.02 32.58
N SER A 250 -8.72 0.41 31.42
CA SER A 250 -9.67 -0.40 30.65
C SER A 250 -9.11 -1.81 30.34
N ASP A 251 -9.91 -2.83 30.63
CA ASP A 251 -9.56 -4.24 30.43
C ASP A 251 -9.50 -4.60 28.95
N GLY A 252 -8.60 -5.54 28.61
CA GLY A 252 -8.47 -6.07 27.25
C GLY A 252 -7.84 -5.12 26.22
N ILE A 253 -7.45 -3.90 26.62
CA ILE A 253 -6.84 -2.90 25.73
C ILE A 253 -5.43 -2.55 26.22
N ASP A 254 -4.47 -2.67 25.29
CA ASP A 254 -3.09 -2.22 25.48
C ASP A 254 -3.03 -0.69 25.26
N ILE A 255 -3.29 0.06 26.33
CA ILE A 255 -3.23 1.53 26.32
C ILE A 255 -1.87 2.04 25.86
N SER A 256 -0.78 1.38 26.27
CA SER A 256 0.58 1.72 25.86
C SER A 256 0.76 1.68 24.34
N LYS A 257 0.06 0.78 23.65
CA LYS A 257 0.04 0.73 22.18
C LYS A 257 -0.80 1.86 21.54
N LEU A 258 -1.84 2.30 22.23
CA LEU A 258 -2.84 3.24 21.71
C LEU A 258 -2.40 4.70 21.80
N ILE A 259 -1.78 5.08 22.92
CA ILE A 259 -1.25 6.44 23.15
C ILE A 259 0.28 6.53 23.12
N GLY A 260 1.00 5.40 23.07
CA GLY A 260 2.45 5.33 23.17
C GLY A 260 2.91 5.19 24.63
N LEU A 261 3.98 4.41 24.84
CA LEU A 261 4.46 4.08 26.18
C LEU A 261 4.92 5.31 26.96
N SER A 262 5.60 6.26 26.30
CA SER A 262 6.07 7.51 26.94
C SER A 262 4.93 8.43 27.36
N ASN A 263 3.90 8.61 26.52
CA ASN A 263 2.73 9.39 26.91
C ASN A 263 1.98 8.71 28.06
N PHE A 264 1.89 7.38 28.01
CA PHE A 264 1.27 6.64 29.10
C PHE A 264 2.04 6.80 30.40
N GLU A 265 3.37 6.69 30.39
CA GLU A 265 4.21 6.96 31.56
C GLU A 265 3.95 8.37 32.10
N ALA A 266 3.97 9.39 31.23
CA ALA A 266 3.74 10.77 31.62
C ALA A 266 2.36 10.99 32.25
N TYR A 267 1.31 10.33 31.75
CA TYR A 267 -0.03 10.37 32.35
C TYR A 267 -0.07 9.77 33.75
N ILE A 268 0.76 8.75 34.01
CA ILE A 268 0.85 8.14 35.34
C ILE A 268 1.69 9.00 36.28
N SER A 269 2.91 9.34 35.90
CA SER A 269 3.88 9.99 36.77
C SER A 269 3.59 11.47 37.00
N ASN A 270 3.13 12.20 35.98
CA ASN A 270 2.90 13.64 36.08
C ASN A 270 1.48 14.04 36.45
N TYR A 271 0.51 13.12 36.38
CA TYR A 271 -0.88 13.44 36.67
C TYR A 271 -1.44 12.55 37.77
N LEU A 272 -1.64 11.25 37.53
CA LEU A 272 -2.28 10.40 38.55
C LEU A 272 -1.49 10.36 39.87
N MET A 273 -0.18 10.10 39.81
CA MET A 273 0.66 10.00 41.00
C MET A 273 0.85 11.34 41.74
N LYS A 274 0.80 12.47 41.02
CA LYS A 274 0.96 13.82 41.61
C LYS A 274 -0.33 14.35 42.23
N LEU A 275 -1.48 14.03 41.63
CA LEU A 275 -2.79 14.52 42.09
C LEU A 275 -3.41 13.62 43.15
N ASP A 276 -3.05 12.33 43.18
CA ASP A 276 -3.46 11.39 44.22
C ASP A 276 -2.26 10.56 44.73
N GLU A 277 -1.46 11.20 45.58
CA GLU A 277 -0.26 10.61 46.18
C GLU A 277 -0.58 9.35 47.02
N ILE A 278 -1.77 9.28 47.61
CA ILE A 278 -2.20 8.15 48.46
C ILE A 278 -2.27 6.86 47.63
N ASN A 279 -2.71 6.96 46.38
CA ASN A 279 -2.81 5.83 45.46
C ASN A 279 -1.63 5.72 44.47
N SER A 280 -0.55 6.46 44.67
CA SER A 280 0.62 6.51 43.78
C SER A 280 1.17 5.11 43.43
N GLU A 281 1.31 4.23 44.42
CA GLU A 281 1.79 2.85 44.20
C GLU A 281 0.81 2.00 43.38
N LYS A 282 -0.50 2.23 43.53
CA LYS A 282 -1.53 1.56 42.71
C LYS A 282 -1.38 1.95 41.24
N TYR A 283 -1.15 3.23 40.94
CA TYR A 283 -0.96 3.71 39.56
C TYR A 283 0.35 3.21 38.95
N LYS A 284 1.43 3.22 39.74
CA LYS A 284 2.71 2.65 39.33
C LYS A 284 2.60 1.18 38.96
N ASN A 285 1.92 0.38 39.79
CA ASN A 285 1.71 -1.05 39.52
C ASN A 285 0.86 -1.28 38.26
N MET A 286 -0.17 -0.46 38.04
CA MET A 286 -0.94 -0.49 36.79
C MET A 286 -0.05 -0.22 35.57
N PHE A 287 0.79 0.82 35.63
CA PHE A 287 1.75 1.15 34.58
C PHE A 287 2.69 -0.02 34.29
N LEU A 288 3.35 -0.56 35.33
CA LEU A 288 4.29 -1.66 35.20
C LEU A 288 3.66 -2.89 34.54
N ASN A 289 2.45 -3.26 34.95
CA ASN A 289 1.73 -4.41 34.38
C ASN A 289 1.44 -4.21 32.88
N LYS A 290 0.94 -3.03 32.50
CA LYS A 290 0.64 -2.70 31.11
C LYS A 290 1.91 -2.51 30.26
N ALA A 291 2.97 -1.94 30.82
CA ALA A 291 4.28 -1.78 30.16
C ALA A 291 4.95 -3.13 29.89
N LYS A 292 4.92 -4.07 30.85
CA LYS A 292 5.40 -5.45 30.63
C LYS A 292 4.63 -6.16 29.52
N LEU A 293 3.30 -6.00 29.48
CA LEU A 293 2.48 -6.56 28.41
C LEU A 293 2.85 -5.96 27.05
N TYR A 294 3.05 -4.65 26.99
CA TYR A 294 3.50 -3.95 25.79
C TYR A 294 4.86 -4.48 25.31
N ILE A 295 5.85 -4.61 26.21
CA ILE A 295 7.18 -5.16 25.89
C ILE A 295 7.07 -6.58 25.34
N LYS A 296 6.30 -7.44 26.02
CA LYS A 296 6.10 -8.83 25.61
C LYS A 296 5.51 -8.94 24.20
N ASN A 297 4.54 -8.09 23.86
CA ASN A 297 3.82 -8.15 22.59
C ASN A 297 4.52 -7.44 21.43
N ASN A 298 5.46 -6.53 21.70
CA ASN A 298 6.04 -5.64 20.70
C ASN A 298 7.58 -5.71 20.63
N LEU A 299 8.20 -6.79 21.10
CA LEU A 299 9.66 -6.89 21.23
C LEU A 299 10.45 -6.69 19.91
N GLU A 300 9.90 -7.18 18.79
CA GLU A 300 10.49 -6.95 17.46
C GLU A 300 10.40 -5.47 17.05
N HIS A 301 9.26 -4.83 17.29
CA HIS A 301 9.05 -3.42 16.97
C HIS A 301 9.94 -2.52 17.85
N ILE A 302 10.02 -2.82 19.15
CA ILE A 302 10.90 -2.11 20.09
C ILE A 302 12.35 -2.15 19.61
N SER A 303 12.76 -3.27 19.02
CA SER A 303 14.11 -3.46 18.46
C SER A 303 14.40 -2.57 17.24
N SER A 304 13.37 -2.14 16.51
CA SER A 304 13.46 -1.31 15.30
C SER A 304 13.01 0.15 15.49
N LEU A 305 12.82 0.60 16.74
CA LEU A 305 12.50 2.00 17.01
C LEU A 305 13.55 2.94 16.43
N ASP A 306 13.11 4.10 15.98
CA ASP A 306 14.01 5.18 15.57
C ASP A 306 14.77 5.76 16.78
N MET A 307 15.68 6.71 16.51
CA MET A 307 16.51 7.29 17.57
C MET A 307 15.70 8.01 18.66
N LEU A 308 14.62 8.72 18.28
CA LEU A 308 13.83 9.50 19.22
C LEU A 308 12.98 8.60 20.10
N ASP A 309 12.25 7.66 19.47
CA ASP A 309 11.43 6.69 20.18
C ASP A 309 12.27 5.78 21.08
N ARG A 310 13.48 5.43 20.65
CA ARG A 310 14.41 4.64 21.46
C ARG A 310 14.90 5.39 22.69
N ASN A 311 15.21 6.68 22.57
CA ASN A 311 15.64 7.46 23.71
C ASN A 311 14.53 7.53 24.77
N GLY A 312 13.30 7.84 24.37
CA GLY A 312 12.16 7.85 25.28
C GLY A 312 11.88 6.48 25.91
N PHE A 313 12.04 5.39 25.16
CA PHE A 313 11.92 4.03 25.71
C PHE A 313 13.02 3.72 26.74
N ASN A 314 14.26 4.11 26.47
CA ASN A 314 15.40 3.88 27.37
C ASN A 314 15.29 4.70 28.67
N GLU A 315 14.77 5.92 28.61
CA GLU A 315 14.47 6.73 29.79
C GLU A 315 13.50 5.99 30.72
N ILE A 316 12.41 5.45 30.17
CA ILE A 316 11.46 4.64 30.95
C ILE A 316 12.12 3.40 31.55
N LEU A 317 12.99 2.70 30.81
CA LEU A 317 13.69 1.55 31.38
C LEU A 317 14.60 1.97 32.55
N ASN A 318 15.26 3.12 32.44
CA ASN A 318 16.14 3.62 33.50
C ASN A 318 15.36 4.05 34.75
N ASP A 319 14.21 4.70 34.55
CA ASP A 319 13.34 5.15 35.64
C ASP A 319 12.66 3.98 36.37
N TYR A 320 12.40 2.89 35.64
CA TYR A 320 11.74 1.69 36.15
C TYR A 320 12.65 0.46 36.00
N GLY A 321 13.61 0.29 36.92
CA GLY A 321 14.59 -0.80 36.87
C GLY A 321 13.99 -2.23 36.73
N GLU A 322 12.78 -2.45 37.24
CA GLU A 322 12.04 -3.70 37.04
C GLU A 322 11.65 -3.94 35.56
N LEU A 323 11.28 -2.89 34.82
CA LEU A 323 11.00 -2.98 33.40
C LEU A 323 12.28 -3.27 32.61
N ASN A 324 13.41 -2.68 33.02
CA ASN A 324 14.70 -2.95 32.39
C ASN A 324 15.09 -4.43 32.51
N THR A 325 15.01 -4.99 33.72
CA THR A 325 15.26 -6.42 33.95
C THR A 325 14.32 -7.27 33.10
N PHE A 326 13.01 -6.97 33.11
CA PHE A 326 12.03 -7.70 32.31
C PHE A 326 12.31 -7.62 30.80
N TYR A 327 12.70 -6.44 30.29
CA TYR A 327 13.04 -6.24 28.89
C TYR A 327 14.27 -7.05 28.48
N GLU A 328 15.35 -7.00 29.26
CA GLU A 328 16.57 -7.77 28.98
C GLU A 328 16.34 -9.28 29.08
N ASP A 329 15.52 -9.75 30.03
CA ASP A 329 15.12 -11.15 30.11
C ASP A 329 14.31 -11.59 28.88
N LYS A 330 13.33 -10.80 28.46
CA LYS A 330 12.53 -11.10 27.25
C LYS A 330 13.36 -11.03 25.97
N LYS A 331 14.34 -10.14 25.92
CA LYS A 331 15.30 -10.05 24.82
C LYS A 331 16.19 -11.29 24.78
N LYS A 332 16.70 -11.77 25.92
CA LYS A 332 17.43 -13.04 26.02
C LYS A 332 16.56 -14.22 25.59
N GLU A 333 15.34 -14.36 26.11
CA GLU A 333 14.40 -15.42 25.70
C GLU A 333 14.13 -15.40 24.18
N ASN A 334 14.06 -14.22 23.56
CA ASN A 334 13.84 -14.09 22.13
C ASN A 334 15.10 -14.39 21.30
N ILE A 335 16.29 -14.21 21.88
CA ILE A 335 17.58 -14.60 21.28
C ILE A 335 17.83 -16.11 21.45
N GLU A 336 17.41 -16.69 22.58
CA GLU A 336 17.44 -18.13 22.91
C GLU A 336 16.40 -18.96 22.15
N LYS A 337 15.53 -18.34 21.33
CA LYS A 337 14.86 -19.08 20.25
C LYS A 337 15.91 -19.49 19.23
N ASP A 338 16.49 -20.67 19.49
CA ASP A 338 17.54 -21.30 18.70
C ASP A 338 17.35 -21.07 17.20
N ILE A 339 18.44 -20.72 16.52
CA ILE A 339 18.56 -21.03 15.11
C ILE A 339 18.63 -22.55 15.03
N THR A 340 17.49 -23.20 14.85
CA THR A 340 17.40 -24.65 14.79
C THR A 340 17.70 -25.20 13.40
N SER A 341 17.79 -24.34 12.38
CA SER A 341 18.00 -24.77 11.00
C SER A 341 18.70 -23.75 10.09
N GLU A 342 19.30 -24.25 9.02
CA GLU A 342 19.83 -23.46 7.90
C GLU A 342 18.75 -22.55 7.25
N ALA A 343 17.50 -23.02 7.19
CA ALA A 343 16.39 -22.30 6.61
C ALA A 343 16.06 -21.01 7.39
N ASP A 344 16.22 -21.03 8.71
CA ASP A 344 16.01 -19.85 9.55
C ASP A 344 17.05 -18.77 9.25
N ILE A 345 18.31 -19.17 9.06
CA ILE A 345 19.39 -18.24 8.72
C ILE A 345 19.12 -17.60 7.35
N ILE A 346 18.72 -18.40 6.36
CA ILE A 346 18.36 -17.92 5.03
C ILE A 346 17.22 -16.91 5.11
N SER A 347 16.20 -17.19 5.91
CA SER A 347 15.07 -16.28 6.14
C SER A 347 15.53 -14.94 6.73
N ILE A 348 16.41 -14.99 7.74
CA ILE A 348 16.99 -13.80 8.37
C ILE A 348 17.80 -12.98 7.36
N LEU A 349 18.69 -13.60 6.58
CA LEU A 349 19.52 -12.91 5.58
C LEU A 349 18.67 -12.28 4.47
N LYS A 350 17.60 -12.97 4.03
CA LYS A 350 16.62 -12.40 3.07
C LYS A 350 15.90 -11.18 3.66
N LYS A 351 15.49 -11.25 4.93
CA LYS A 351 14.85 -10.13 5.63
C LYS A 351 15.81 -8.95 5.76
N PHE A 352 17.06 -9.18 6.13
CA PHE A 352 18.09 -8.13 6.18
C PHE A 352 18.27 -7.44 4.82
N LYS A 353 18.29 -8.21 3.73
CA LYS A 353 18.39 -7.68 2.37
C LYS A 353 17.19 -6.78 2.01
N LYS A 354 15.98 -7.13 2.45
CA LYS A 354 14.76 -6.39 2.11
C LYS A 354 14.51 -5.18 3.03
N ASP A 355 14.61 -5.40 4.34
CA ASP A 355 14.06 -4.51 5.37
C ASP A 355 15.16 -3.85 6.22
N GLY A 356 16.43 -4.25 6.10
CA GLY A 356 17.55 -3.69 6.87
C GLY A 356 17.80 -4.34 8.24
N ARG A 357 18.49 -3.61 9.13
CA ARG A 357 19.00 -4.14 10.42
C ARG A 357 17.86 -4.35 11.43
N THR A 358 17.89 -5.50 12.11
CA THR A 358 17.00 -5.87 13.22
C THR A 358 17.78 -6.54 14.34
N ILE A 359 17.74 -5.98 15.56
CA ILE A 359 18.57 -6.41 16.71
C ILE A 359 18.25 -7.85 17.15
N SER A 360 16.99 -8.28 17.08
CA SER A 360 16.61 -9.66 17.40
C SER A 360 17.32 -10.70 16.51
N ASN A 361 17.47 -10.37 15.22
CA ASN A 361 18.18 -11.22 14.28
C ASN A 361 19.70 -11.20 14.49
N GLU A 362 20.24 -10.14 15.07
CA GLU A 362 21.67 -9.99 15.37
C GLU A 362 22.13 -10.96 16.45
N GLY A 363 21.36 -11.07 17.55
CA GLY A 363 21.62 -12.10 18.57
C GLY A 363 21.49 -13.52 18.01
N ARG A 364 20.49 -13.78 17.16
CA ARG A 364 20.29 -15.12 16.56
C ARG A 364 21.47 -15.53 15.69
N LEU A 365 21.92 -14.66 14.77
CA LEU A 365 23.05 -14.97 13.87
C LEU A 365 24.38 -15.11 14.62
N ALA A 366 24.55 -14.46 15.78
CA ALA A 366 25.74 -14.58 16.61
C ALA A 366 25.95 -16.00 17.19
N ASN A 367 24.88 -16.81 17.31
CA ASN A 367 24.94 -18.15 17.88
C ASN A 367 25.35 -19.24 16.87
N ILE A 368 25.57 -18.89 15.60
CA ILE A 368 26.01 -19.85 14.59
C ILE A 368 27.47 -20.21 14.85
N ASN A 369 27.77 -21.50 15.00
CA ASN A 369 29.16 -21.94 15.08
C ASN A 369 29.81 -22.00 13.68
N ILE A 370 31.12 -21.87 13.66
CA ILE A 370 31.90 -21.79 12.42
C ILE A 370 31.84 -23.05 11.55
N ALA A 371 31.68 -24.23 12.15
CA ALA A 371 31.62 -25.50 11.42
C ALA A 371 30.32 -25.61 10.62
N ASN A 372 29.18 -25.30 11.25
CA ASN A 372 27.88 -25.26 10.60
C ASN A 372 27.83 -24.16 9.54
N HIS A 373 28.39 -22.98 9.83
CA HIS A 373 28.46 -21.88 8.87
C HIS A 373 29.24 -22.28 7.60
N ALA A 374 30.41 -22.89 7.78
CA ALA A 374 31.23 -23.39 6.67
C ALA A 374 30.51 -24.47 5.87
N LYS A 375 29.85 -25.42 6.55
CA LYS A 375 29.06 -26.48 5.92
C LYS A 375 27.96 -25.91 5.03
N PHE A 376 27.15 -24.98 5.55
CA PHE A 376 26.05 -24.37 4.77
C PHE A 376 26.56 -23.58 3.56
N MET A 377 27.70 -22.88 3.69
CA MET A 377 28.32 -22.18 2.54
C MET A 377 28.77 -23.14 1.43
N ILE A 378 29.26 -24.33 1.79
CA ILE A 378 29.73 -25.33 0.82
C ILE A 378 28.54 -26.03 0.17
N GLU A 379 27.56 -26.46 0.97
CA GLU A 379 26.47 -27.33 0.54
C GLU A 379 25.31 -26.56 -0.11
N ASN A 380 25.11 -25.28 0.24
CA ASN A 380 23.99 -24.49 -0.24
C ASN A 380 24.40 -23.20 -0.93
N ARG A 381 24.20 -23.18 -2.26
CA ARG A 381 24.48 -22.03 -3.11
C ARG A 381 23.68 -20.78 -2.73
N GLU A 382 22.42 -20.93 -2.34
CA GLU A 382 21.58 -19.79 -1.95
C GLU A 382 22.09 -19.16 -0.66
N TYR A 383 22.43 -19.99 0.33
CA TYR A 383 23.03 -19.55 1.58
C TYR A 383 24.31 -18.75 1.31
N PHE A 384 25.24 -19.33 0.55
CA PHE A 384 26.51 -18.69 0.24
C PHE A 384 26.34 -17.34 -0.48
N LYS A 385 25.41 -17.27 -1.44
CA LYS A 385 25.07 -16.00 -2.12
C LYS A 385 24.54 -14.96 -1.14
N LEU A 386 23.63 -15.34 -0.24
CA LEU A 386 23.06 -14.44 0.76
C LEU A 386 24.11 -13.94 1.74
N THR A 387 25.12 -14.74 2.07
CA THR A 387 26.22 -14.28 2.93
C THR A 387 27.08 -13.24 2.21
N ILE A 388 27.35 -13.40 0.92
CA ILE A 388 28.06 -12.38 0.12
C ILE A 388 27.24 -11.08 0.07
N ASP A 389 25.97 -11.16 -0.29
CA ASP A 389 25.07 -10.00 -0.35
C ASP A 389 25.01 -9.27 1.02
N PHE A 390 25.04 -10.03 2.12
CA PHE A 390 25.12 -9.50 3.48
C PHE A 390 26.44 -8.74 3.71
N MET A 391 27.59 -9.35 3.37
CA MET A 391 28.92 -8.76 3.56
C MET A 391 29.09 -7.47 2.76
N ASP A 392 28.65 -7.44 1.49
CA ASP A 392 28.70 -6.24 0.64
C ASP A 392 27.93 -5.09 1.29
N ARG A 393 26.72 -5.38 1.77
CA ARG A 393 25.89 -4.38 2.43
C ARG A 393 26.48 -3.92 3.75
N ALA A 394 26.99 -4.84 4.58
CA ALA A 394 27.64 -4.53 5.84
C ALA A 394 28.89 -3.65 5.64
N ASN A 395 29.65 -3.89 4.57
CA ASN A 395 30.83 -3.10 4.20
C ASN A 395 30.51 -1.64 3.87
N GLY A 396 29.31 -1.34 3.37
CA GLY A 396 28.85 0.02 3.10
C GLY A 396 28.62 0.91 4.33
N PHE A 397 28.62 0.35 5.55
CA PHE A 397 28.45 1.13 6.78
C PHE A 397 29.77 1.74 7.26
N ALA A 398 29.73 3.04 7.58
CA ALA A 398 30.79 3.74 8.29
C ALA A 398 30.72 3.42 9.80
N GLY A 399 31.85 3.06 10.42
CA GLY A 399 31.92 2.66 11.84
C GLY A 399 31.72 1.16 12.07
N ASP A 400 31.10 0.80 13.20
CA ASP A 400 30.83 -0.59 13.58
C ASP A 400 29.95 -1.29 12.55
N LYS A 401 30.33 -2.53 12.19
CA LYS A 401 29.61 -3.32 11.21
C LYS A 401 28.29 -3.85 11.79
N PRO A 402 27.18 -3.81 11.03
CA PRO A 402 25.93 -4.39 11.48
C PRO A 402 26.11 -5.92 11.61
N TYR A 403 25.53 -6.53 12.65
CA TYR A 403 25.70 -7.96 12.92
C TYR A 403 27.16 -8.37 13.12
N LYS A 404 27.91 -7.60 13.92
CA LYS A 404 29.37 -7.72 14.08
C LYS A 404 29.84 -9.16 14.32
N ALA A 405 29.19 -9.88 15.24
CA ALA A 405 29.54 -11.28 15.53
C ALA A 405 29.40 -12.19 14.30
N PHE A 406 28.33 -12.04 13.51
CA PHE A 406 28.11 -12.83 12.30
C PHE A 406 29.03 -12.40 11.14
N TYR A 407 29.32 -11.10 11.04
CA TYR A 407 30.29 -10.55 10.09
C TYR A 407 31.70 -11.11 10.35
N ASP A 408 32.14 -11.10 11.60
CA ASP A 408 33.44 -11.63 12.02
C ASP A 408 33.51 -13.16 11.82
N LEU A 409 32.45 -13.88 12.18
CA LEU A 409 32.30 -15.31 11.92
C LEU A 409 32.44 -15.63 10.42
N THR A 410 31.78 -14.84 9.56
CA THR A 410 31.81 -15.02 8.10
C THR A 410 33.24 -14.85 7.57
N ILE A 411 33.96 -13.82 8.04
CA ILE A 411 35.36 -13.59 7.68
C ILE A 411 36.25 -14.75 8.13
N GLU A 412 36.06 -15.22 9.36
CA GLU A 412 36.82 -16.34 9.90
C GLU A 412 36.55 -17.62 9.08
N THR A 413 35.30 -17.87 8.69
CA THR A 413 34.94 -18.98 7.81
C THR A 413 35.62 -18.87 6.45
N TYR A 414 35.63 -17.69 5.82
CA TYR A 414 36.37 -17.50 4.56
C TYR A 414 37.87 -17.78 4.75
N LYS A 415 38.50 -17.27 5.81
CA LYS A 415 39.91 -17.56 6.09
C LYS A 415 40.17 -19.06 6.27
N LYS A 416 39.28 -19.79 6.96
CA LYS A 416 39.39 -21.26 7.13
C LYS A 416 39.20 -22.01 5.81
N LEU A 417 38.22 -21.64 5.00
CA LEU A 417 37.98 -22.26 3.68
C LEU A 417 39.11 -21.98 2.68
N LYS A 418 39.84 -20.87 2.83
CA LYS A 418 41.01 -20.55 2.01
C LYS A 418 42.20 -21.47 2.27
N VAL A 419 42.40 -21.92 3.52
CA VAL A 419 43.57 -22.70 3.96
C VAL A 419 43.26 -24.20 4.06
N SER A 420 42.09 -24.66 3.58
CA SER A 420 41.71 -26.08 3.64
C SER A 420 42.67 -26.98 2.85
N ASP A 421 42.98 -28.16 3.39
CA ASP A 421 43.99 -29.11 2.88
C ASP A 421 43.81 -29.52 1.40
N ASP A 422 42.58 -29.51 0.89
CA ASP A 422 42.27 -29.91 -0.50
C ASP A 422 42.44 -28.75 -1.52
N ASN A 423 42.77 -27.52 -1.07
CA ASN A 423 42.83 -26.28 -1.86
C ASN A 423 41.59 -25.99 -2.74
N LYS A 424 40.52 -26.79 -2.63
CA LYS A 424 39.37 -26.85 -3.54
C LYS A 424 38.63 -25.52 -3.69
N TYR A 425 38.63 -24.70 -2.64
CA TYR A 425 37.92 -23.43 -2.59
C TYR A 425 38.84 -22.21 -2.59
N LYS A 426 40.17 -22.41 -2.52
CA LYS A 426 41.17 -21.36 -2.26
C LYS A 426 41.02 -20.17 -3.21
N PHE A 427 41.08 -20.41 -4.52
CA PHE A 427 41.02 -19.35 -5.53
C PHE A 427 39.69 -18.56 -5.47
N LYS A 428 38.57 -19.26 -5.30
CA LYS A 428 37.24 -18.63 -5.22
C LYS A 428 37.11 -17.73 -3.98
N ILE A 429 37.63 -18.18 -2.84
CA ILE A 429 37.59 -17.41 -1.60
C ILE A 429 38.59 -16.25 -1.63
N GLU A 430 39.74 -16.40 -2.28
CA GLU A 430 40.70 -15.31 -2.51
C GLU A 430 40.07 -14.16 -3.29
N LEU A 431 39.42 -14.46 -4.42
CA LEU A 431 38.69 -13.45 -5.21
C LEU A 431 37.60 -12.74 -4.39
N LEU A 432 36.94 -13.46 -3.49
CA LEU A 432 35.85 -12.94 -2.67
C LEU A 432 36.39 -12.03 -1.56
N LEU A 433 37.48 -12.40 -0.89
CA LEU A 433 38.14 -11.56 0.10
C LEU A 433 38.72 -10.28 -0.54
N GLU A 434 39.27 -10.39 -1.75
CA GLU A 434 39.68 -9.25 -2.58
C GLU A 434 38.52 -8.31 -2.90
N HIS A 435 37.40 -8.87 -3.38
CA HIS A 435 36.19 -8.11 -3.68
C HIS A 435 35.67 -7.34 -2.45
N LEU A 436 35.62 -8.01 -1.30
CA LEU A 436 35.17 -7.43 -0.04
C LEU A 436 36.20 -6.48 0.59
N LYS A 437 37.43 -6.38 0.05
CA LYS A 437 38.56 -5.62 0.61
C LYS A 437 38.89 -6.00 2.06
N VAL A 438 38.64 -7.25 2.43
CA VAL A 438 38.87 -7.75 3.80
C VAL A 438 40.24 -8.42 3.85
N GLY A 439 41.17 -7.88 4.65
CA GLY A 439 42.48 -8.48 4.89
C GLY A 439 43.62 -7.98 4.00
N PHE A 440 43.43 -6.90 3.24
CA PHE A 440 44.53 -6.11 2.70
C PHE A 440 44.88 -5.03 3.72
N GLU A 441 45.93 -5.25 4.51
CA GLU A 441 46.71 -4.10 4.97
C GLU A 441 47.12 -3.33 3.71
N LEU A 442 46.73 -2.06 3.63
CA LEU A 442 47.27 -1.12 2.66
C LEU A 442 48.79 -1.09 2.86
N LYS A 443 49.53 -1.94 2.15
CA LYS A 443 50.96 -1.76 1.98
C LYS A 443 51.15 -0.51 1.13
N GLU A 444 51.46 0.60 1.80
CA GLU A 444 51.87 1.86 1.18
C GLU A 444 53.17 1.75 0.35
N ASP A 445 53.78 0.56 0.20
CA ASP A 445 55.08 0.39 -0.44
C ASP A 445 55.08 0.09 -1.96
N ILE A 446 53.93 0.04 -2.64
CA ILE A 446 53.92 -0.19 -4.11
C ILE A 446 54.14 1.10 -4.93
N ILE A 447 54.08 2.29 -4.33
CA ILE A 447 54.35 3.56 -5.05
C ILE A 447 55.86 3.89 -5.16
N LYS A 448 56.76 3.15 -4.51
CA LYS A 448 58.22 3.39 -4.62
C LYS A 448 58.95 2.54 -5.67
N HIS A 449 58.30 1.62 -6.38
CA HIS A 449 58.96 0.76 -7.39
C HIS A 449 58.59 1.07 -8.84
N GLN A 450 57.85 2.15 -9.11
CA GLN A 450 57.65 2.66 -10.47
C GLN A 450 58.55 3.86 -10.86
N HIS A 451 59.45 4.31 -9.98
CA HIS A 451 60.38 5.41 -10.29
C HIS A 451 61.84 5.03 -10.57
N ASN A 452 62.23 3.74 -10.51
CA ASN A 452 63.61 3.32 -10.77
C ASN A 452 63.82 2.46 -12.04
N CYS A 453 62.84 2.37 -12.94
CA CYS A 453 63.04 1.81 -14.29
C CYS A 453 62.89 2.88 -15.38
N LYS A 454 63.59 4.02 -15.22
CA LYS A 454 63.96 4.95 -16.30
C LYS A 454 65.26 5.68 -15.94
N ALA A 455 66.38 4.97 -15.92
CA ALA A 455 67.72 5.53 -16.06
C ALA A 455 68.75 4.40 -16.23
N THR A 456 68.95 3.97 -17.48
CA THR A 456 70.22 3.69 -18.21
C THR A 456 69.92 2.78 -19.39
#